data_AF-A0A955CFS0-F1
#
_entry.id   AF-A0A955CFS0-F1
#
_cell.length_a   1.000
_cell.length_b   1.000
_cell.length_c   1.000
_cell.angle_alpha   90.00
_cell.angle_beta   90.00
_cell.angle_gamma   90.00
#
_symmetry.space_group_name_H-M   'P 1'
#
loop_
_entity.id
_entity.type
_entity.pdbx_description
1 polymer ?
#
loop_
_entity_poly.entity_id
_entity_poly.type
_entity_poly.pdbx_seq_one_letter_code
_entity_poly.pdbx_strand_id
1 'polypeptide(L)'
;MWGGWFRRRRRRRLIAQPLADDARSILRRRVRHYPYLPPDQQQRVDDVVQVLLAEKHWVGAGVALTDEMRLTIAGYAGVLASGFAEPYYFDRLQSIVVRPRAFRYVDRSASDNPYLTHETRIGEAWHHGPVILAWRAVERSVTSTQNVALHEFAHHLDGLVGEMDGKPYFETAEMRRRWEEVSEAEFLQLVGQAQRGEPTLLDPYGAVSRAEFFAVTTECFFQQPHELRSRHPELYAVFAEFYRQQPHAWAPLRSDQQSSLAEAGFAASAANAPRRKRRMSPVHRLGVYQSMQPADALFTMAQDCLDDGDFEGAMRILNRLLEAHPDDGEAYAQRAVANFALGRGDAARDDCRRALELDDRDVDALLTLGTLEASEGRLDTALEHLSLALSESPRAIEPRFRRAEVYLEAGKIRRAVGDLTTLLGIDPFDVAALRLRAQAYQRLGKMRRADADLRKAQLLDPPPRAMP
;
A
#
# COMPACT_ATOMS: atom_id res chain seq x y z
N MET A 1 -31.51 -16.06 -9.43
CA MET A 1 -31.00 -16.72 -10.65
C MET A 1 -31.14 -15.91 -11.95
N TRP A 2 -31.75 -14.72 -11.98
CA TRP A 2 -31.91 -13.92 -13.21
C TRP A 2 -30.77 -12.92 -13.51
N GLY A 3 -30.05 -12.43 -12.48
CA GLY A 3 -29.03 -11.38 -12.63
C GLY A 3 -27.81 -11.74 -13.49
N GLY A 4 -27.35 -13.00 -13.47
CA GLY A 4 -26.20 -13.45 -14.27
C GLY A 4 -26.48 -13.50 -15.77
N TRP A 5 -27.72 -13.76 -16.17
CA TRP A 5 -28.13 -13.80 -17.58
C TRP A 5 -28.15 -12.40 -18.21
N PHE A 6 -28.72 -11.41 -17.50
CA PHE A 6 -28.72 -10.02 -17.93
C PHE A 6 -27.30 -9.43 -18.01
N ARG A 7 -26.44 -9.75 -17.04
CA ARG A 7 -25.02 -9.33 -17.03
C ARG A 7 -24.26 -9.86 -18.26
N ARG A 8 -24.37 -11.16 -18.55
CA ARG A 8 -23.74 -11.78 -19.73
C ARG A 8 -24.25 -11.20 -21.05
N ARG A 9 -25.56 -10.93 -21.15
CA ARG A 9 -26.15 -10.30 -22.36
C ARG A 9 -25.67 -8.86 -22.54
N ARG A 10 -25.55 -8.09 -21.45
CA ARG A 10 -25.00 -6.72 -21.48
C ARG A 10 -23.55 -6.71 -21.92
N ARG A 11 -22.71 -7.59 -21.36
CA ARG A 11 -21.30 -7.75 -21.77
C ARG A 11 -21.15 -8.09 -23.25
N ARG A 12 -21.92 -9.07 -23.74
CA ARG A 12 -21.94 -9.42 -25.18
C ARG A 12 -22.27 -8.23 -26.08
N ARG A 13 -23.15 -7.33 -25.65
CA ARG A 13 -23.46 -6.10 -26.41
C ARG A 13 -22.33 -5.08 -26.36
N LEU A 14 -21.70 -4.92 -25.20
CA LEU A 14 -20.56 -4.01 -25.03
C LEU A 14 -19.39 -4.45 -25.92
N ILE A 15 -18.98 -5.71 -25.82
CA ILE A 15 -17.81 -6.24 -26.57
C ILE A 15 -18.11 -6.54 -28.04
N ALA A 16 -19.37 -6.54 -28.46
CA ALA A 16 -19.72 -6.66 -29.88
C ALA A 16 -19.33 -5.42 -30.70
N GLN A 17 -19.13 -4.28 -30.03
CA GLN A 17 -18.60 -3.08 -30.65
C GLN A 17 -17.08 -3.03 -30.43
N PRO A 18 -16.29 -2.69 -31.46
CA PRO A 18 -14.86 -2.50 -31.27
C PRO A 18 -14.61 -1.31 -30.35
N LEU A 19 -13.56 -1.41 -29.52
CA LEU A 19 -13.10 -0.29 -28.72
C LEU A 19 -12.71 0.87 -29.65
N ALA A 20 -13.16 2.08 -29.33
CA ALA A 20 -12.92 3.26 -30.16
C ALA A 20 -11.42 3.52 -30.40
N ASP A 21 -11.08 4.06 -31.56
CA ASP A 21 -9.69 4.22 -32.00
C ASP A 21 -8.88 5.18 -31.13
N ASP A 22 -9.53 6.20 -30.56
CA ASP A 22 -8.95 7.13 -29.59
C ASP A 22 -8.57 6.42 -28.27
N ALA A 23 -9.44 5.53 -27.79
CA ALA A 23 -9.18 4.69 -26.63
C ALA A 23 -8.02 3.70 -26.90
N ARG A 24 -8.00 3.05 -28.08
CA ARG A 24 -6.88 2.19 -28.50
C ARG A 24 -5.56 2.96 -28.63
N SER A 25 -5.61 4.22 -29.09
CA SER A 25 -4.43 5.10 -29.15
C SER A 25 -3.86 5.38 -27.76
N ILE A 26 -4.71 5.58 -26.76
CA ILE A 26 -4.30 5.72 -25.35
C ILE A 26 -3.64 4.42 -24.86
N LEU A 27 -4.25 3.26 -25.11
CA LEU A 27 -3.69 1.96 -24.70
C LEU A 27 -2.30 1.73 -25.32
N ARG A 28 -2.14 2.00 -26.61
CA ARG A 28 -0.83 1.89 -27.29
C ARG A 28 0.25 2.79 -26.67
N ARG A 29 -0.12 3.98 -26.20
CA ARG A 29 0.81 4.96 -25.61
C ARG A 29 1.11 4.69 -24.13
N ARG A 30 0.10 4.30 -23.36
CA ARG A 30 0.15 4.26 -21.88
C ARG A 30 0.21 2.85 -21.29
N VAL A 31 -0.02 1.80 -22.07
CA VAL A 31 0.10 0.41 -21.63
C VAL A 31 1.19 -0.25 -22.45
N ARG A 32 2.42 -0.27 -21.91
CA ARG A 32 3.64 -0.74 -22.58
C ARG A 32 3.46 -2.09 -23.32
N HIS A 33 2.70 -3.01 -22.73
CA HIS A 33 2.50 -4.37 -23.24
C HIS A 33 1.58 -4.41 -24.48
N TYR A 34 0.59 -3.51 -24.54
CA TYR A 34 -0.52 -3.61 -25.48
C TYR A 34 -0.11 -3.66 -26.96
N PRO A 35 0.82 -2.82 -27.47
CA PRO A 35 1.24 -2.86 -28.87
C PRO A 35 1.86 -4.19 -29.32
N TYR A 36 2.38 -4.97 -28.37
CA TYR A 36 3.14 -6.19 -28.65
C TYR A 36 2.31 -7.46 -28.46
N LEU A 37 1.17 -7.37 -27.76
CA LEU A 37 0.30 -8.52 -27.56
C LEU A 37 -0.15 -9.14 -28.90
N PRO A 38 -0.28 -10.47 -28.97
CA PRO A 38 -0.94 -11.15 -30.08
C PRO A 38 -2.35 -10.57 -30.37
N PRO A 39 -2.83 -10.56 -31.63
CA PRO A 39 -4.10 -9.93 -31.98
C PRO A 39 -5.32 -10.41 -31.19
N ASP A 40 -5.37 -11.71 -30.87
CA ASP A 40 -6.41 -12.31 -30.03
C ASP A 40 -6.34 -11.81 -28.58
N GLN A 41 -5.13 -11.64 -28.04
CA GLN A 41 -4.93 -11.07 -26.70
C GLN A 41 -5.22 -9.58 -26.67
N GLN A 42 -4.86 -8.81 -27.71
CA GLN A 42 -5.25 -7.40 -27.84
C GLN A 42 -6.78 -7.23 -27.81
N GLN A 43 -7.50 -8.07 -28.56
CA GLN A 43 -8.96 -8.05 -28.54
C GLN A 43 -9.52 -8.37 -27.15
N ARG A 44 -8.92 -9.33 -26.43
CA ARG A 44 -9.32 -9.62 -25.05
C ARG A 44 -9.05 -8.46 -24.09
N VAL A 45 -7.93 -7.74 -24.25
CA VAL A 45 -7.68 -6.52 -23.49
C VAL A 45 -8.78 -5.49 -23.76
N ASP A 46 -9.15 -5.28 -25.02
CA ASP A 46 -10.22 -4.35 -25.39
C ASP A 46 -11.56 -4.74 -24.74
N ASP A 47 -11.93 -6.01 -24.80
CA ASP A 47 -13.15 -6.54 -24.18
C ASP A 47 -13.16 -6.28 -22.67
N VAL A 48 -12.05 -6.57 -22.00
CA VAL A 48 -11.88 -6.36 -20.56
C VAL A 48 -11.98 -4.88 -20.20
N VAL A 49 -11.29 -4.01 -20.95
CA VAL A 49 -11.36 -2.55 -20.80
C VAL A 49 -12.79 -2.04 -20.92
N GLN A 50 -13.52 -2.44 -21.97
CA GLN A 50 -14.90 -2.02 -22.19
C GLN A 50 -15.81 -2.42 -21.02
N VAL A 51 -15.66 -3.65 -20.52
CA VAL A 51 -16.46 -4.14 -19.39
C VAL A 51 -16.09 -3.45 -18.08
N LEU A 52 -14.80 -3.23 -17.79
CA LEU A 52 -14.36 -2.52 -16.58
C LEU A 52 -14.88 -1.07 -16.56
N LEU A 53 -14.77 -0.36 -17.68
CA LEU A 53 -15.28 1.01 -17.80
C LEU A 53 -16.79 1.08 -17.61
N ALA A 54 -17.52 0.08 -18.10
CA ALA A 54 -18.98 0.05 -18.05
C ALA A 54 -19.59 -0.54 -16.77
N GLU A 55 -18.83 -1.31 -15.98
CA GLU A 55 -19.34 -1.99 -14.78
C GLU A 55 -18.74 -1.51 -13.47
N LYS A 56 -17.53 -0.94 -13.46
CA LYS A 56 -16.90 -0.52 -12.21
C LYS A 56 -17.24 0.91 -11.86
N HIS A 57 -17.30 1.17 -10.55
CA HIS A 57 -17.43 2.53 -10.06
C HIS A 57 -16.04 3.19 -9.98
N TRP A 58 -15.84 4.25 -10.78
CA TRP A 58 -14.58 4.98 -10.81
C TRP A 58 -14.65 6.20 -9.92
N VAL A 59 -13.72 6.32 -8.98
CA VAL A 59 -13.67 7.43 -8.01
C VAL A 59 -12.34 8.17 -8.11
N GLY A 60 -12.41 9.49 -8.34
CA GLY A 60 -11.25 10.38 -8.27
C GLY A 60 -11.12 10.98 -6.87
N ALA A 61 -10.26 10.43 -6.04
CA ALA A 61 -10.02 10.92 -4.68
C ALA A 61 -8.93 11.99 -4.69
N GLY A 62 -9.35 13.27 -4.73
CA GLY A 62 -8.44 14.41 -4.82
C GLY A 62 -7.85 14.64 -6.23
N VAL A 63 -8.45 14.04 -7.25
CA VAL A 63 -8.09 14.23 -8.67
C VAL A 63 -9.33 14.09 -9.56
N ALA A 64 -9.43 14.91 -10.61
CA ALA A 64 -10.47 14.72 -11.63
C ALA A 64 -10.11 13.52 -12.52
N LEU A 65 -11.01 12.54 -12.61
CA LEU A 65 -10.79 11.36 -13.43
C LEU A 65 -10.86 11.70 -14.92
N THR A 66 -9.80 11.36 -15.66
CA THR A 66 -9.75 11.48 -17.11
C THR A 66 -10.01 10.13 -17.78
N ASP A 67 -10.35 10.13 -19.07
CA ASP A 67 -10.42 8.88 -19.85
C ASP A 67 -9.05 8.19 -19.91
N GLU A 68 -7.97 8.97 -20.03
CA GLU A 68 -6.61 8.44 -20.03
C GLU A 68 -6.29 7.65 -18.75
N MET A 69 -6.67 8.16 -17.58
CA MET A 69 -6.49 7.46 -16.31
C MET A 69 -7.22 6.12 -16.30
N ARG A 70 -8.51 6.15 -16.65
CA ARG A 70 -9.38 4.96 -16.59
C ARG A 70 -8.94 3.90 -17.60
N LEU A 71 -8.63 4.31 -18.84
CA LEU A 71 -8.16 3.42 -19.90
C LEU A 71 -6.80 2.80 -19.58
N THR A 72 -5.86 3.58 -19.03
CA THR A 72 -4.53 3.06 -18.66
C THR A 72 -4.64 1.98 -17.57
N ILE A 73 -5.41 2.26 -16.51
CA ILE A 73 -5.62 1.33 -15.40
C ILE A 73 -6.36 0.06 -15.88
N ALA A 74 -7.45 0.24 -16.63
CA ALA A 74 -8.22 -0.89 -17.17
C ALA A 74 -7.40 -1.71 -18.17
N GLY A 75 -6.50 -1.08 -18.92
CA GLY A 75 -5.62 -1.75 -19.87
C GLY A 75 -4.61 -2.67 -19.19
N TYR A 76 -4.02 -2.27 -18.06
CA TYR A 76 -3.17 -3.16 -17.26
C TYR A 76 -3.95 -4.34 -16.68
N ALA A 77 -5.18 -4.12 -16.20
CA ALA A 77 -6.07 -5.21 -15.78
C ALA A 77 -6.38 -6.17 -16.95
N GLY A 78 -6.59 -5.63 -18.15
CA GLY A 78 -6.79 -6.40 -19.37
C GLY A 78 -5.59 -7.26 -19.74
N VAL A 79 -4.36 -6.73 -19.63
CA VAL A 79 -3.12 -7.48 -19.89
C VAL A 79 -3.00 -8.69 -18.96
N LEU A 80 -3.35 -8.54 -17.68
CA LEU A 80 -3.37 -9.67 -16.74
C LEU A 80 -4.39 -10.73 -17.16
N ALA A 81 -5.57 -10.29 -17.58
CA ALA A 81 -6.71 -11.15 -17.87
C ALA A 81 -6.69 -11.78 -19.28
N SER A 82 -5.82 -11.34 -20.20
CA SER A 82 -5.91 -11.68 -21.62
C SER A 82 -5.58 -13.14 -21.94
N GLY A 83 -4.82 -13.84 -21.09
CA GLY A 83 -4.47 -15.25 -21.32
C GLY A 83 -5.54 -16.27 -20.92
N PHE A 84 -6.43 -15.95 -19.99
CA PHE A 84 -7.38 -16.93 -19.43
C PHE A 84 -8.38 -17.45 -20.48
N ALA A 85 -8.65 -18.76 -20.50
CA ALA A 85 -9.55 -19.35 -21.52
C ALA A 85 -10.97 -18.77 -21.46
N GLU A 86 -11.48 -18.52 -20.26
CA GLU A 86 -12.72 -17.76 -20.07
C GLU A 86 -12.41 -16.28 -19.81
N PRO A 87 -13.18 -15.34 -20.40
CA PRO A 87 -12.96 -13.92 -20.18
C PRO A 87 -13.14 -13.53 -18.72
N TYR A 88 -12.06 -13.03 -18.11
CA TYR A 88 -12.05 -12.60 -16.72
C TYR A 88 -12.23 -11.08 -16.60
N TYR A 89 -13.33 -10.66 -15.96
CA TYR A 89 -13.74 -9.23 -15.88
C TYR A 89 -13.73 -8.66 -14.46
N PHE A 90 -12.95 -9.25 -13.55
CA PHE A 90 -12.83 -8.81 -12.16
C PHE A 90 -14.20 -8.70 -11.47
N ASP A 91 -15.07 -9.70 -11.62
CA ASP A 91 -16.49 -9.62 -11.26
C ASP A 91 -16.76 -9.20 -9.80
N ARG A 92 -15.82 -9.51 -8.90
CA ARG A 92 -15.82 -9.18 -7.47
C ARG A 92 -15.36 -7.76 -7.16
N LEU A 93 -14.57 -7.15 -8.05
CA LEU A 93 -14.16 -5.75 -7.93
C LEU A 93 -15.36 -4.84 -8.19
N GLN A 94 -15.66 -3.94 -7.26
CA GLN A 94 -16.77 -2.99 -7.40
C GLN A 94 -16.31 -1.60 -7.80
N SER A 95 -15.23 -1.11 -7.18
CA SER A 95 -14.76 0.26 -7.34
C SER A 95 -13.27 0.34 -7.58
N ILE A 96 -12.85 1.35 -8.34
CA ILE A 96 -11.45 1.71 -8.58
C ILE A 96 -11.29 3.16 -8.16
N VAL A 97 -10.43 3.39 -7.18
CA VAL A 97 -10.15 4.70 -6.60
C VAL A 97 -8.79 5.18 -7.09
N VAL A 98 -8.77 6.35 -7.73
CA VAL A 98 -7.54 6.98 -8.23
C VAL A 98 -7.22 8.20 -7.38
N ARG A 99 -5.99 8.24 -6.86
CA ARG A 99 -5.43 9.36 -6.09
C ARG A 99 -4.27 10.01 -6.85
N PRO A 100 -3.96 11.29 -6.63
CA PRO A 100 -2.83 11.94 -7.33
C PRO A 100 -1.45 11.44 -6.86
N ARG A 101 -1.28 11.02 -5.60
CA ARG A 101 -0.01 10.56 -4.98
C ARG A 101 -0.27 9.40 -4.01
N ALA A 102 0.80 8.67 -3.66
CA ALA A 102 0.77 7.62 -2.63
C ALA A 102 0.29 8.18 -1.28
N PHE A 103 -0.31 7.34 -0.46
CA PHE A 103 -0.88 7.70 0.83
C PHE A 103 -0.42 6.69 1.90
N ARG A 104 -0.39 7.10 3.17
CA ARG A 104 -0.06 6.21 4.29
C ARG A 104 -1.36 5.58 4.79
N TYR A 105 -1.39 4.26 4.94
CA TYR A 105 -2.45 3.55 5.64
C TYR A 105 -1.96 3.25 7.05
N VAL A 106 -2.83 3.44 8.04
CA VAL A 106 -2.57 3.06 9.44
C VAL A 106 -3.54 1.92 9.75
N ASP A 107 -3.02 0.70 9.85
CA ASP A 107 -3.80 -0.41 10.38
C ASP A 107 -3.86 -0.29 11.91
N ARG A 108 -4.82 0.50 12.40
CA ARG A 108 -5.04 0.71 13.84
C ARG A 108 -5.82 -0.43 14.51
N SER A 109 -6.04 -1.57 13.82
CA SER A 109 -6.84 -2.69 14.35
C SER A 109 -6.01 -3.78 15.06
N ALA A 110 -4.68 -3.73 14.93
CA ALA A 110 -3.77 -4.67 15.58
C ALA A 110 -3.17 -4.10 16.89
N SER A 111 -3.83 -4.44 18.00
CA SER A 111 -3.37 -4.39 19.40
C SER A 111 -3.38 -3.05 20.16
N ASP A 112 -3.50 -3.17 21.48
CA ASP A 112 -3.40 -2.14 22.52
C ASP A 112 -2.03 -1.43 22.60
N ASN A 113 -1.30 -1.32 21.48
CA ASN A 113 -0.06 -0.56 21.38
C ASN A 113 -0.22 0.55 20.33
N PRO A 114 -0.34 1.83 20.75
CA PRO A 114 -0.63 2.96 19.87
C PRO A 114 0.50 3.34 18.88
N TYR A 115 1.63 2.61 18.85
CA TYR A 115 2.78 2.85 17.96
C TYR A 115 3.11 1.72 16.99
N LEU A 116 2.23 0.74 16.79
CA LEU A 116 2.46 -0.31 15.79
C LEU A 116 2.42 0.24 14.34
N THR A 117 3.61 0.23 13.75
CA THR A 117 4.02 0.24 12.32
C THR A 117 3.20 1.05 11.31
N HIS A 118 3.83 2.12 10.82
CA HIS A 118 3.40 2.88 9.65
C HIS A 118 3.81 2.17 8.36
N GLU A 119 2.86 1.80 7.51
CA GLU A 119 3.16 1.42 6.13
C GLU A 119 2.78 2.55 5.16
N THR A 120 3.80 3.11 4.49
CA THR A 120 3.58 3.98 3.33
C THR A 120 3.24 3.10 2.13
N ARG A 121 1.94 2.95 1.82
CA ARG A 121 1.45 2.07 0.75
C ARG A 121 1.20 2.83 -0.56
N ILE A 122 1.60 2.23 -1.68
CA ILE A 122 1.54 2.85 -3.02
C ILE A 122 0.26 2.43 -3.77
N GLY A 123 -0.41 1.36 -3.31
CA GLY A 123 -1.76 0.93 -3.62
C GLY A 123 -2.27 -0.09 -2.60
N GLU A 124 -3.56 -0.43 -2.66
CA GLU A 124 -4.18 -1.53 -1.90
C GLU A 124 -5.29 -2.21 -2.72
N ALA A 125 -5.37 -3.54 -2.62
CA ALA A 125 -6.40 -4.38 -3.20
C ALA A 125 -6.94 -5.36 -2.14
N TRP A 126 -8.14 -5.05 -1.66
CA TRP A 126 -8.85 -5.86 -0.65
C TRP A 126 -9.67 -6.96 -1.33
N HIS A 127 -9.81 -8.13 -0.67
CA HIS A 127 -10.53 -9.31 -1.17
C HIS A 127 -11.88 -9.06 -1.88
N HIS A 128 -12.59 -7.99 -1.49
CA HIS A 128 -13.82 -7.50 -2.12
C HIS A 128 -13.94 -5.96 -2.11
N GLY A 129 -12.85 -5.25 -1.82
CA GLY A 129 -12.85 -3.79 -1.66
C GLY A 129 -12.36 -3.05 -2.92
N PRO A 130 -12.20 -1.73 -2.84
CA PRO A 130 -11.71 -0.93 -3.96
C PRO A 130 -10.26 -1.26 -4.30
N VAL A 131 -9.92 -1.28 -5.60
CA VAL A 131 -8.53 -1.08 -6.03
C VAL A 131 -8.20 0.38 -5.81
N ILE A 132 -7.20 0.69 -4.98
CA ILE A 132 -6.75 2.07 -4.76
C ILE A 132 -5.39 2.27 -5.40
N LEU A 133 -5.29 3.25 -6.32
CA LEU A 133 -4.09 3.51 -7.10
C LEU A 133 -3.66 4.96 -7.03
N ALA A 134 -2.36 5.19 -6.82
CA ALA A 134 -1.76 6.49 -7.04
C ALA A 134 -1.45 6.70 -8.54
N TRP A 135 -2.10 7.66 -9.18
CA TRP A 135 -1.93 7.96 -10.62
C TRP A 135 -0.48 8.21 -11.01
N ARG A 136 0.28 8.97 -10.20
CA ARG A 136 1.71 9.20 -10.47
C ARG A 136 2.56 7.93 -10.44
N ALA A 137 2.13 6.88 -9.73
CA ALA A 137 2.81 5.59 -9.76
C ALA A 137 2.43 4.81 -11.02
N VAL A 138 1.14 4.77 -11.39
CA VAL A 138 0.64 4.17 -12.64
C VAL A 138 1.29 4.80 -13.87
N GLU A 139 1.39 6.13 -13.91
CA GLU A 139 2.00 6.86 -15.05
C GLU A 139 3.47 6.48 -15.27
N ARG A 140 4.21 6.20 -14.18
CA ARG A 140 5.61 5.77 -14.25
C ARG A 140 5.76 4.32 -14.67
N SER A 141 4.72 3.50 -14.56
CA SER A 141 4.77 2.07 -14.88
C SER A 141 5.07 1.78 -16.35
N VAL A 142 4.83 2.74 -17.25
CA VAL A 142 5.19 2.63 -18.69
C VAL A 142 6.69 2.41 -18.87
N THR A 143 7.50 3.13 -18.11
CA THR A 143 8.97 3.14 -18.25
C THR A 143 9.67 2.44 -17.09
N SER A 144 8.95 2.10 -16.01
CA SER A 144 9.51 1.44 -14.83
C SER A 144 9.56 -0.08 -14.99
N THR A 145 10.35 -0.74 -14.15
CA THR A 145 10.28 -2.18 -13.90
C THR A 145 9.16 -2.54 -12.92
N GLN A 146 8.71 -1.59 -12.10
CA GLN A 146 7.57 -1.70 -11.20
C GLN A 146 6.27 -1.24 -11.88
N ASN A 147 5.17 -1.90 -11.56
CA ASN A 147 3.84 -1.61 -12.05
C ASN A 147 2.76 -1.79 -10.97
N VAL A 148 2.44 -0.71 -10.29
CA VAL A 148 1.42 -0.70 -9.23
C VAL A 148 0.05 -1.18 -9.72
N ALA A 149 -0.33 -0.90 -10.97
CA ALA A 149 -1.62 -1.38 -11.48
C ALA A 149 -1.60 -2.91 -11.60
N LEU A 150 -0.55 -3.49 -12.18
CA LEU A 150 -0.41 -4.95 -12.23
C LEU A 150 -0.37 -5.57 -10.84
N HIS A 151 0.35 -4.93 -9.90
CA HIS A 151 0.45 -5.35 -8.51
C HIS A 151 -0.93 -5.44 -7.82
N GLU A 152 -1.69 -4.35 -7.80
CA GLU A 152 -3.00 -4.34 -7.13
C GLU A 152 -4.01 -5.27 -7.80
N PHE A 153 -3.98 -5.38 -9.13
CA PHE A 153 -4.84 -6.33 -9.83
C PHE A 153 -4.40 -7.78 -9.61
N ALA A 154 -3.13 -8.05 -9.34
CA ALA A 154 -2.64 -9.38 -8.94
C ALA A 154 -3.26 -9.81 -7.60
N HIS A 155 -3.24 -8.95 -6.58
CA HIS A 155 -3.91 -9.21 -5.30
C HIS A 155 -5.41 -9.53 -5.48
N HIS A 156 -6.09 -8.88 -6.44
CA HIS A 156 -7.47 -9.23 -6.79
C HIS A 156 -7.63 -10.59 -7.50
N LEU A 157 -6.61 -11.04 -8.24
CA LEU A 157 -6.60 -12.36 -8.87
C LEU A 157 -6.32 -13.47 -7.85
N ASP A 158 -5.42 -13.22 -6.89
CA ASP A 158 -5.09 -14.14 -5.80
C ASP A 158 -6.35 -14.48 -4.96
N GLY A 159 -7.16 -13.45 -4.66
CA GLY A 159 -8.43 -13.61 -3.93
C GLY A 159 -9.57 -14.37 -4.65
N LEU A 160 -9.35 -14.93 -5.86
CA LEU A 160 -10.37 -15.69 -6.59
C LEU A 160 -10.43 -17.17 -6.24
N VAL A 161 -9.37 -17.72 -5.66
CA VAL A 161 -9.17 -19.17 -5.59
C VAL A 161 -9.21 -19.71 -4.16
N GLY A 162 -9.07 -18.84 -3.16
CA GLY A 162 -9.10 -19.23 -1.75
C GLY A 162 -8.67 -18.07 -0.85
N GLU A 163 -7.99 -18.41 0.25
CA GLU A 163 -7.26 -17.46 1.11
C GLU A 163 -6.16 -16.72 0.30
N MET A 164 -5.69 -15.53 0.72
CA MET A 164 -4.48 -14.90 0.11
C MET A 164 -3.22 -15.67 0.53
N ASP A 165 -3.07 -16.90 0.06
CA ASP A 165 -1.89 -17.71 0.28
C ASP A 165 -0.98 -17.78 -0.97
N GLY A 166 -1.30 -17.01 -2.02
CA GLY A 166 -0.56 -16.99 -3.27
C GLY A 166 -0.83 -18.19 -4.17
N LYS A 167 -1.98 -18.88 -4.05
CA LYS A 167 -2.29 -20.10 -4.81
C LYS A 167 -3.43 -19.92 -5.82
N PRO A 168 -3.11 -19.89 -7.12
CA PRO A 168 -4.13 -19.82 -8.15
C PRO A 168 -4.83 -21.16 -8.44
N TYR A 169 -5.88 -21.13 -9.27
CA TYR A 169 -6.71 -22.29 -9.58
C TYR A 169 -6.00 -23.13 -10.63
N PHE A 170 -5.73 -24.37 -10.28
CA PHE A 170 -5.08 -25.34 -11.15
C PHE A 170 -6.06 -26.41 -11.61
N GLU A 171 -6.04 -26.71 -12.91
CA GLU A 171 -6.88 -27.73 -13.53
C GLU A 171 -6.53 -29.14 -13.00
N THR A 172 -5.29 -29.35 -12.55
CA THR A 172 -4.81 -30.63 -12.03
C THR A 172 -4.12 -30.49 -10.67
N ALA A 173 -4.12 -31.57 -9.90
CA ALA A 173 -3.40 -31.64 -8.62
C ALA A 173 -1.88 -31.55 -8.78
N GLU A 174 -1.35 -31.96 -9.93
CA GLU A 174 0.06 -31.89 -10.28
C GLU A 174 0.52 -30.45 -10.49
N MET A 175 -0.24 -29.66 -11.25
CA MET A 175 0.01 -28.23 -11.43
C MET A 175 0.00 -27.47 -10.10
N ARG A 176 -0.96 -27.79 -9.22
CA ARG A 176 -1.02 -27.19 -7.88
C ARG A 176 0.21 -27.50 -7.05
N ARG A 177 0.62 -28.77 -7.02
CA ARG A 177 1.81 -29.21 -6.30
C ARG A 177 3.05 -28.50 -6.82
N ARG A 178 3.24 -28.46 -8.15
CA ARG A 178 4.38 -27.80 -8.78
C ARG A 178 4.40 -26.30 -8.47
N TRP A 179 3.24 -25.64 -8.51
CA TRP A 179 3.14 -24.24 -8.12
C TRP A 179 3.55 -24.01 -6.66
N GLU A 180 3.01 -24.81 -5.73
CA GLU A 180 3.32 -24.71 -4.30
C GLU A 180 4.81 -24.93 -4.06
N GLU A 181 5.40 -26.00 -4.60
CA GLU A 181 6.81 -26.33 -4.44
C GLU A 181 7.73 -25.23 -4.98
N VAL A 182 7.48 -24.75 -6.21
CA VAL A 182 8.32 -23.74 -6.86
C VAL A 182 8.15 -22.38 -6.18
N SER A 183 6.92 -21.95 -5.93
CA SER A 183 6.65 -20.63 -5.34
C SER A 183 7.14 -20.57 -3.89
N GLU A 184 7.05 -21.67 -3.13
CA GLU A 184 7.60 -21.78 -1.78
C GLU A 184 9.12 -21.64 -1.79
N ALA A 185 9.81 -22.40 -2.64
CA ALA A 185 11.27 -22.37 -2.73
C ALA A 185 11.80 -21.00 -3.13
N GLU A 186 11.19 -20.37 -4.14
CA GLU A 186 11.57 -19.06 -4.65
C GLU A 186 11.24 -17.93 -3.66
N PHE A 187 10.12 -18.04 -2.93
CA PHE A 187 9.80 -17.13 -1.84
C PHE A 187 10.86 -17.19 -0.73
N LEU A 188 11.18 -18.39 -0.24
CA LEU A 188 12.19 -18.57 0.81
C LEU A 188 13.58 -18.12 0.35
N GLN A 189 13.92 -18.35 -0.92
CA GLN A 189 15.13 -17.82 -1.53
C GLN A 189 15.13 -16.29 -1.51
N LEU A 190 14.05 -15.64 -1.96
CA LEU A 190 13.92 -14.19 -1.94
C LEU A 190 14.01 -13.62 -0.51
N VAL A 191 13.36 -14.27 0.46
CA VAL A 191 13.45 -13.89 1.89
C VAL A 191 14.91 -13.94 2.36
N GLY A 192 15.62 -15.03 2.08
CA GLY A 192 17.03 -15.15 2.46
C GLY A 192 17.92 -14.10 1.78
N GLN A 193 17.73 -13.86 0.48
CA GLN A 193 18.48 -12.85 -0.28
C GLN A 193 18.20 -11.43 0.23
N ALA A 194 16.93 -11.11 0.51
CA ALA A 194 16.49 -9.82 1.05
C ALA A 194 17.09 -9.56 2.44
N GLN A 195 17.10 -10.57 3.32
CA GLN A 195 17.72 -10.49 4.65
C GLN A 195 19.23 -10.23 4.59
N ARG A 196 19.92 -10.80 3.59
CA ARG A 196 21.35 -10.56 3.36
C ARG A 196 21.65 -9.28 2.57
N GLY A 197 20.61 -8.57 2.10
CA GLY A 197 20.76 -7.37 1.28
C GLY A 197 21.36 -7.65 -0.10
N GLU A 198 21.23 -8.89 -0.60
CA GLU A 198 21.74 -9.29 -1.91
C GLU A 198 20.91 -8.63 -3.02
N PRO A 199 21.53 -8.23 -4.15
CA PRO A 199 20.78 -7.76 -5.30
C PRO A 199 19.90 -8.87 -5.89
N THR A 200 18.59 -8.62 -5.96
CA THR A 200 17.59 -9.55 -6.49
C THR A 200 16.91 -8.99 -7.72
N LEU A 201 16.44 -9.88 -8.60
CA LEU A 201 15.60 -9.48 -9.73
C LEU A 201 14.21 -9.04 -9.26
N LEU A 202 13.59 -9.86 -8.40
CA LEU A 202 12.34 -9.55 -7.74
C LEU A 202 12.56 -8.46 -6.69
N ASP A 203 11.60 -7.56 -6.54
CA ASP A 203 11.63 -6.54 -5.50
C ASP A 203 11.66 -7.22 -4.11
N PRO A 204 12.63 -6.92 -3.22
CA PRO A 204 12.66 -7.45 -1.86
C PRO A 204 11.37 -7.25 -1.05
N TYR A 205 10.52 -6.30 -1.43
CA TYR A 205 9.18 -6.16 -0.84
C TYR A 205 8.33 -7.44 -0.98
N GLY A 206 8.56 -8.24 -2.02
CA GLY A 206 7.91 -9.55 -2.17
C GLY A 206 8.25 -10.55 -1.07
N ALA A 207 9.29 -10.32 -0.26
CA ALA A 207 9.62 -11.16 0.89
C ALA A 207 8.72 -10.93 2.12
N VAL A 208 7.85 -9.91 2.11
CA VAL A 208 6.99 -9.55 3.24
C VAL A 208 5.91 -10.60 3.49
N SER A 209 5.30 -11.12 2.42
CA SER A 209 4.29 -12.17 2.50
C SER A 209 4.20 -12.91 1.16
N ARG A 210 3.50 -14.05 1.15
CA ARG A 210 3.25 -14.79 -0.10
C ARG A 210 2.38 -14.04 -1.09
N ALA A 211 1.42 -13.25 -0.59
CA ALA A 211 0.60 -12.39 -1.42
C ALA A 211 1.47 -11.32 -2.10
N GLU A 212 2.37 -10.67 -1.35
CA GLU A 212 3.31 -9.69 -1.92
C GLU A 212 4.31 -10.33 -2.88
N PHE A 213 4.78 -11.54 -2.57
CA PHE A 213 5.61 -12.33 -3.49
C PHE A 213 4.90 -12.56 -4.82
N PHE A 214 3.64 -12.95 -4.79
CA PHE A 214 2.84 -13.17 -5.99
C PHE A 214 2.63 -11.89 -6.80
N ALA A 215 2.32 -10.77 -6.14
CA ALA A 215 2.11 -9.49 -6.80
C ALA A 215 3.41 -8.94 -7.42
N VAL A 216 4.53 -8.96 -6.68
CA VAL A 216 5.85 -8.55 -7.18
C VAL A 216 6.34 -9.45 -8.32
N THR A 217 6.14 -10.76 -8.20
CA THR A 217 6.49 -11.70 -9.27
C THR A 217 5.63 -11.47 -10.50
N THR A 218 4.34 -11.14 -10.33
CA THR A 218 3.46 -10.72 -11.43
C THR A 218 3.98 -9.47 -12.13
N GLU A 219 4.39 -8.43 -11.38
CA GLU A 219 5.02 -7.25 -11.98
C GLU A 219 6.23 -7.62 -12.82
N CYS A 220 7.13 -8.44 -12.26
CA CYS A 220 8.35 -8.88 -12.94
C CYS A 220 8.04 -9.73 -14.18
N PHE A 221 7.03 -10.61 -14.10
CA PHE A 221 6.61 -11.49 -15.19
C PHE A 221 6.17 -10.71 -16.44
N PHE A 222 5.47 -9.58 -16.28
CA PHE A 222 5.08 -8.74 -17.42
C PHE A 222 6.12 -7.68 -17.77
N GLN A 223 6.80 -7.09 -16.79
CA GLN A 223 7.73 -5.97 -17.03
C GLN A 223 9.12 -6.40 -17.45
N GLN A 224 9.60 -7.55 -16.94
CA GLN A 224 10.95 -8.09 -17.15
C GLN A 224 10.92 -9.61 -17.46
N PRO A 225 10.11 -10.08 -18.42
CA PRO A 225 9.91 -11.51 -18.66
C PRO A 225 11.17 -12.29 -19.03
N HIS A 226 12.08 -11.66 -19.79
CA HIS A 226 13.32 -12.29 -20.24
C HIS A 226 14.26 -12.58 -19.08
N GLU A 227 14.43 -11.62 -18.16
CA GLU A 227 15.24 -11.81 -16.94
C GLU A 227 14.61 -12.82 -16.00
N LEU A 228 13.29 -12.77 -15.81
CA LEU A 228 12.60 -13.73 -14.95
C LEU A 228 12.77 -15.16 -15.48
N ARG A 229 12.61 -15.35 -16.79
CA ARG A 229 12.84 -16.64 -17.44
C ARG A 229 14.29 -17.11 -17.35
N SER A 230 15.26 -16.19 -17.42
CA SER A 230 16.68 -16.54 -17.37
C SER A 230 17.17 -16.86 -15.95
N ARG A 231 16.72 -16.11 -14.94
CA ARG A 231 17.21 -16.21 -13.56
C ARG A 231 16.36 -17.11 -12.67
N HIS A 232 15.06 -17.20 -12.94
CA HIS A 232 14.08 -17.99 -12.20
C HIS A 232 13.19 -18.79 -13.17
N PRO A 233 13.77 -19.75 -13.94
CA PRO A 233 13.07 -20.42 -15.05
C PRO A 233 11.84 -21.22 -14.60
N GLU A 234 11.90 -21.89 -13.44
CA GLU A 234 10.77 -22.65 -12.90
C GLU A 234 9.66 -21.71 -12.41
N LEU A 235 10.01 -20.62 -11.73
CA LEU A 235 9.05 -19.59 -11.32
C LEU A 235 8.35 -18.96 -12.53
N TYR A 236 9.10 -18.65 -13.57
CA TYR A 236 8.55 -18.17 -14.83
C TYR A 236 7.57 -19.18 -15.43
N ALA A 237 7.91 -20.48 -15.42
CA ALA A 237 7.07 -21.51 -15.99
C ALA A 237 5.72 -21.63 -15.28
N VAL A 238 5.70 -21.64 -13.94
CA VAL A 238 4.45 -21.74 -13.17
C VAL A 238 3.59 -20.48 -13.32
N PHE A 239 4.19 -19.28 -13.42
CA PHE A 239 3.45 -18.03 -13.74
C PHE A 239 2.93 -18.00 -15.18
N ALA A 240 3.69 -18.53 -16.15
CA ALA A 240 3.26 -18.65 -17.54
C ALA A 240 2.06 -19.60 -17.68
N GLU A 241 2.08 -20.70 -16.92
CA GLU A 241 0.97 -21.65 -16.84
C GLU A 241 -0.26 -21.02 -16.17
N PHE A 242 -0.08 -20.31 -15.05
CA PHE A 242 -1.16 -19.62 -14.36
C PHE A 242 -1.83 -18.57 -15.23
N TYR A 243 -1.07 -17.60 -15.74
CA TYR A 243 -1.60 -16.52 -16.57
C TYR A 243 -2.02 -17.01 -17.96
N ARG A 244 -1.57 -18.21 -18.37
CA ARG A 244 -1.67 -18.73 -19.75
C ARG A 244 -1.07 -17.76 -20.76
N GLN A 245 0.04 -17.14 -20.39
CA GLN A 245 0.72 -16.14 -21.20
C GLN A 245 2.21 -16.43 -21.24
N GLN A 246 2.86 -15.99 -22.32
CA GLN A 246 4.31 -16.06 -22.44
C GLN A 246 4.85 -14.67 -22.81
N PRO A 247 4.94 -13.72 -21.88
CA PRO A 247 5.37 -12.36 -22.20
C PRO A 247 6.74 -12.28 -22.83
N HIS A 248 7.66 -13.23 -22.56
CA HIS A 248 8.95 -13.28 -23.25
C HIS A 248 8.83 -13.47 -24.77
N ALA A 249 7.73 -14.03 -25.27
CA ALA A 249 7.56 -14.31 -26.70
C ALA A 249 7.11 -13.08 -27.50
N TRP A 250 6.51 -12.09 -26.83
CA TRP A 250 5.97 -10.90 -27.50
C TRP A 250 6.54 -9.58 -26.97
N ALA A 251 6.93 -9.50 -25.70
CA ALA A 251 7.47 -8.27 -25.13
C ALA A 251 8.91 -8.02 -25.62
N PRO A 252 9.22 -6.81 -26.10
CA PRO A 252 10.58 -6.48 -26.49
C PRO A 252 11.52 -6.46 -25.26
N LEU A 253 12.80 -6.78 -25.50
CA LEU A 253 13.87 -6.51 -24.55
C LEU A 253 13.86 -5.01 -24.21
N ARG A 254 14.08 -4.68 -22.93
CA ARG A 254 14.17 -3.28 -22.54
C ARG A 254 15.49 -2.69 -23.04
N SER A 255 15.51 -1.39 -23.36
CA SER A 255 16.71 -0.72 -23.92
C SER A 255 17.90 -0.70 -22.95
N ASP A 256 17.64 -0.71 -21.63
CA ASP A 256 18.63 -0.91 -20.56
C ASP A 256 19.14 -2.37 -20.49
N GLN A 257 18.47 -3.32 -21.14
CA GLN A 257 18.83 -4.74 -21.17
C GLN A 257 19.60 -5.17 -22.44
N GLN A 258 19.65 -4.34 -23.48
CA GLN A 258 20.47 -4.63 -24.67
C GLN A 258 21.97 -4.65 -24.36
N SER A 259 22.44 -3.86 -23.38
CA SER A 259 23.85 -3.85 -22.95
C SER A 259 24.18 -4.97 -21.97
N SER A 260 23.26 -5.31 -21.05
CA SER A 260 23.49 -6.30 -19.98
C SER A 260 23.62 -7.75 -20.49
N LEU A 261 22.94 -8.13 -21.57
CA LEU A 261 23.06 -9.47 -22.16
C LEU A 261 24.35 -9.63 -22.99
N ALA A 262 24.92 -8.54 -23.51
CA ALA A 262 26.23 -8.54 -24.14
C ALA A 262 27.38 -8.58 -23.11
N GLU A 263 27.15 -7.99 -21.92
CA GLU A 263 28.12 -7.95 -20.81
C GLU A 263 28.09 -9.20 -19.92
N ALA A 264 27.02 -10.00 -19.92
CA ALA A 264 26.92 -11.25 -19.15
C ALA A 264 27.97 -12.33 -19.55
N GLY A 265 28.71 -12.12 -20.64
CA GLY A 265 29.87 -12.94 -21.05
C GLY A 265 31.21 -12.50 -20.44
N PHE A 266 31.32 -11.33 -19.81
CA PHE A 266 32.59 -10.82 -19.29
C PHE A 266 32.41 -9.97 -18.02
N ALA A 267 33.06 -10.44 -16.96
CA ALA A 267 33.47 -9.70 -15.76
C ALA A 267 32.44 -9.45 -14.62
N ALA A 268 32.77 -10.06 -13.49
CA ALA A 268 32.46 -9.58 -12.15
C ALA A 268 33.19 -8.26 -11.86
N SER A 269 32.54 -7.38 -11.07
CA SER A 269 33.10 -6.28 -10.25
C SER A 269 32.52 -4.88 -10.55
N ALA A 270 31.99 -4.28 -9.49
CA ALA A 270 31.89 -2.86 -9.15
C ALA A 270 30.81 -1.94 -9.79
N ALA A 271 29.90 -1.51 -8.90
CA ALA A 271 29.43 -0.14 -8.62
C ALA A 271 28.96 0.79 -9.77
N ASN A 272 27.67 1.16 -9.77
CA ASN A 272 27.18 2.48 -9.30
C ASN A 272 25.66 2.66 -9.54
N ALA A 273 24.98 3.27 -8.57
CA ALA A 273 23.60 3.77 -8.64
C ALA A 273 23.59 5.29 -9.03
N PRO A 274 22.49 6.09 -9.05
CA PRO A 274 21.13 5.81 -8.54
C PRO A 274 19.91 6.46 -9.28
N ARG A 275 18.67 6.07 -8.89
CA ARG A 275 17.66 6.91 -8.15
C ARG A 275 16.18 6.52 -8.39
N ARG A 276 15.47 6.09 -7.32
CA ARG A 276 14.22 6.75 -6.80
C ARG A 276 13.70 6.13 -5.48
N LYS A 277 13.06 7.02 -4.70
CA LYS A 277 12.57 6.91 -3.31
C LYS A 277 11.73 5.64 -3.03
N ARG A 278 12.36 4.64 -2.42
CA ARG A 278 11.81 3.51 -1.64
C ARG A 278 12.19 3.74 -0.18
N ARG A 279 11.50 3.09 0.78
CA ARG A 279 12.04 2.94 2.15
C ARG A 279 13.49 2.49 2.01
N MET A 280 14.41 3.29 2.55
CA MET A 280 15.82 3.13 2.22
C MET A 280 16.30 1.78 2.75
N SER A 281 16.94 0.97 1.88
CA SER A 281 17.64 -0.22 2.34
C SER A 281 18.64 0.18 3.43
N PRO A 282 18.97 -0.65 4.43
CA PRO A 282 19.94 -0.31 5.48
C PRO A 282 21.26 0.27 4.93
N VAL A 283 21.69 -0.20 3.75
CA VAL A 283 22.86 0.32 3.02
C VAL A 283 22.63 1.71 2.42
N HIS A 284 21.45 1.99 1.87
CA HIS A 284 21.08 3.35 1.43
C HIS A 284 20.90 4.29 2.62
N ARG A 285 20.32 3.80 3.72
CA ARG A 285 20.22 4.50 5.02
C ARG A 285 21.60 4.95 5.47
N LEU A 286 22.55 4.03 5.55
CA LEU A 286 23.95 4.32 5.87
C LEU A 286 24.59 5.36 4.94
N GLY A 287 24.39 5.26 3.62
CA GLY A 287 24.92 6.25 2.67
C GLY A 287 24.32 7.65 2.83
N VAL A 288 23.02 7.74 3.18
CA VAL A 288 22.37 9.02 3.47
C VAL A 288 22.84 9.59 4.81
N TYR A 289 22.95 8.76 5.85
CA TYR A 289 23.47 9.18 7.16
C TYR A 289 24.90 9.69 7.07
N GLN A 290 25.75 9.04 6.26
CA GLN A 290 27.13 9.46 6.03
C GLN A 290 27.26 10.81 5.30
N SER A 291 26.19 11.25 4.62
CA SER A 291 26.15 12.53 3.91
C SER A 291 25.54 13.69 4.72
N MET A 292 24.97 13.38 5.89
CA MET A 292 24.32 14.34 6.78
C MET A 292 25.30 14.86 7.84
N GLN A 293 24.95 15.98 8.48
CA GLN A 293 25.65 16.33 9.71
C GLN A 293 25.40 15.23 10.76
N PRO A 294 26.36 14.95 11.66
CA PRO A 294 26.24 13.85 12.61
C PRO A 294 24.94 13.88 13.44
N ALA A 295 24.48 15.07 13.83
CA ALA A 295 23.22 15.27 14.55
C ALA A 295 22.01 14.84 13.71
N ASP A 296 21.85 15.43 12.51
CA ASP A 296 20.76 15.14 11.57
C ASP A 296 20.73 13.65 11.18
N ALA A 297 21.91 13.02 11.04
CA ALA A 297 22.06 11.61 10.75
C ALA A 297 21.48 10.75 11.87
N LEU A 298 21.87 11.03 13.12
CA LEU A 298 21.35 10.32 14.29
C LEU A 298 19.85 10.56 14.45
N PHE A 299 19.39 11.78 14.22
CA PHE A 299 17.97 12.12 14.29
C PHE A 299 17.15 11.32 13.26
N THR A 300 17.58 11.32 12.00
CA THR A 300 16.93 10.54 10.93
C THR A 300 16.98 9.04 11.22
N MET A 301 18.09 8.53 11.75
CA MET A 301 18.22 7.13 12.16
C MET A 301 17.20 6.75 13.24
N ALA A 302 16.99 7.62 14.22
CA ALA A 302 16.04 7.39 15.29
C ALA A 302 14.60 7.37 14.77
N GLN A 303 14.23 8.31 13.90
CA GLN A 303 12.93 8.33 13.24
C GLN A 303 12.67 7.04 12.44
N ASP A 304 13.68 6.59 11.69
CA ASP A 304 13.59 5.34 10.94
C ASP A 304 13.39 4.12 11.86
N CYS A 305 14.05 4.08 13.04
CA CYS A 305 13.81 3.05 14.05
C CYS A 305 12.38 3.11 14.62
N LEU A 306 11.86 4.31 14.89
CA LEU A 306 10.47 4.50 15.38
C LEU A 306 9.45 4.03 14.34
N ASP A 307 9.65 4.38 13.07
CA ASP A 307 8.81 3.94 11.95
C ASP A 307 8.86 2.42 11.75
N ASP A 308 10.00 1.79 12.04
CA ASP A 308 10.22 0.34 11.97
C ASP A 308 9.71 -0.39 13.25
N GLY A 309 9.31 0.33 14.30
CA GLY A 309 8.87 -0.22 15.59
C GLY A 309 10.02 -0.68 16.52
N ASP A 310 11.28 -0.38 16.18
CA ASP A 310 12.46 -0.64 17.00
C ASP A 310 12.66 0.49 18.02
N PHE A 311 11.80 0.53 19.04
CA PHE A 311 11.82 1.58 20.07
C PHE A 311 13.10 1.57 20.91
N GLU A 312 13.68 0.40 21.18
CA GLU A 312 14.94 0.30 21.92
C GLU A 312 16.15 0.76 21.07
N GLY A 313 16.13 0.49 19.75
CA GLY A 313 17.09 1.05 18.81
C GLY A 313 17.01 2.57 18.75
N ALA A 314 15.80 3.11 18.62
CA ALA A 314 15.55 4.55 18.64
C ALA A 314 16.07 5.20 19.93
N MET A 315 15.76 4.59 21.09
CA MET A 315 16.24 5.07 22.40
C MET A 315 17.76 5.20 22.47
N ARG A 316 18.52 4.18 22.02
CA ARG A 316 19.99 4.22 22.03
C ARG A 316 20.53 5.37 21.16
N ILE A 317 19.92 5.59 20.00
CA ILE A 317 20.34 6.63 19.06
C ILE A 317 20.01 8.02 19.61
N LEU A 318 18.79 8.20 20.13
CA LEU A 318 18.32 9.47 20.70
C LEU A 318 19.09 9.87 21.95
N ASN A 319 19.46 8.92 22.80
CA ASN A 319 20.33 9.20 23.95
C ASN A 319 21.68 9.76 23.50
N ARG A 320 22.30 9.15 22.49
CA ARG A 320 23.56 9.65 21.93
C ARG A 320 23.42 11.02 21.28
N LEU A 321 22.30 11.27 20.59
CA LEU A 321 22.01 12.58 20.00
C LEU A 321 21.90 13.65 21.08
N LEU A 322 21.13 13.39 22.13
CA LEU A 322 20.89 14.33 23.23
C LEU A 322 22.11 14.52 24.14
N GLU A 323 23.03 13.55 24.23
CA GLU A 323 24.34 13.74 24.86
C GLU A 323 25.19 14.78 24.14
N ALA A 324 25.11 14.82 22.80
CA ALA A 324 25.85 15.79 21.98
C ALA A 324 25.10 17.12 21.81
N HIS A 325 23.76 17.08 21.81
CA HIS A 325 22.87 18.20 21.53
C HIS A 325 21.75 18.26 22.58
N PRO A 326 22.03 18.73 23.81
CA PRO A 326 21.07 18.71 24.92
C PRO A 326 19.93 19.74 24.79
N ASP A 327 19.95 20.59 23.76
CA ASP A 327 18.92 21.58 23.47
C ASP A 327 18.12 21.24 22.19
N ASP A 328 18.18 19.99 21.73
CA ASP A 328 17.41 19.49 20.57
C ASP A 328 16.00 19.05 20.99
N GLY A 329 15.03 19.94 20.82
CA GLY A 329 13.63 19.70 21.20
C GLY A 329 12.96 18.57 20.41
N GLU A 330 13.28 18.44 19.13
CA GLU A 330 12.70 17.40 18.26
C GLU A 330 13.19 16.01 18.70
N ALA A 331 14.47 15.90 19.08
CA ALA A 331 15.03 14.67 19.63
C ALA A 331 14.36 14.25 20.96
N TYR A 332 14.04 15.21 21.84
CA TYR A 332 13.25 14.93 23.03
C TYR A 332 11.83 14.45 22.67
N ALA A 333 11.15 15.07 21.69
CA ALA A 333 9.82 14.64 21.26
C ALA A 333 9.82 13.20 20.71
N GLN A 334 10.79 12.85 19.86
CA GLN A 334 10.96 11.48 19.35
C GLN A 334 11.31 10.47 20.46
N ARG A 335 12.07 10.89 21.48
CA ARG A 335 12.39 10.02 22.62
C ARG A 335 11.20 9.81 23.53
N ALA A 336 10.35 10.82 23.69
CA ALA A 336 9.08 10.68 24.39
C ALA A 336 8.17 9.63 23.72
N VAL A 337 8.10 9.64 22.38
CA VAL A 337 7.39 8.61 21.60
C VAL A 337 7.91 7.21 21.91
N ALA A 338 9.23 7.01 21.86
CA ALA A 338 9.85 5.72 22.18
C ALA A 338 9.56 5.28 23.62
N ASN A 339 9.73 6.18 24.59
CA ASN A 339 9.49 5.91 26.00
C ASN A 339 8.02 5.52 26.25
N PHE A 340 7.07 6.23 25.64
CA PHE A 340 5.66 5.93 25.80
C PHE A 340 5.28 4.59 25.14
N ALA A 341 5.82 4.27 23.96
CA ALA A 341 5.66 2.95 23.32
C ALA A 341 6.22 1.80 24.18
N LEU A 342 7.26 2.05 24.95
CA LEU A 342 7.88 1.10 25.90
C LEU A 342 7.18 1.05 27.27
N GLY A 343 6.07 1.77 27.45
CA GLY A 343 5.34 1.84 28.72
C GLY A 343 6.03 2.67 29.81
N ARG A 344 7.05 3.47 29.46
CA ARG A 344 7.81 4.33 30.38
C ARG A 344 7.17 5.71 30.47
N GLY A 345 5.97 5.78 31.03
CA GLY A 345 5.13 6.99 31.05
C GLY A 345 5.80 8.22 31.68
N ASP A 346 6.45 8.08 32.82
CA ASP A 346 7.10 9.22 33.49
C ASP A 346 8.27 9.78 32.66
N ALA A 347 9.12 8.92 32.11
CA ALA A 347 10.20 9.34 31.22
C ALA A 347 9.68 10.01 29.94
N ALA A 348 8.59 9.49 29.36
CA ALA A 348 7.94 10.11 28.21
C ALA A 348 7.40 11.51 28.53
N ARG A 349 6.83 11.70 29.72
CA ARG A 349 6.33 13.01 30.17
C ARG A 349 7.44 14.02 30.35
N ASP A 350 8.55 13.60 30.97
CA ASP A 350 9.71 14.46 31.19
C ASP A 350 10.34 14.88 29.84
N ASP A 351 10.44 13.95 28.89
CA ASP A 351 10.89 14.25 27.53
C ASP A 351 9.93 15.20 26.79
N CYS A 352 8.61 14.99 26.87
CA CYS A 352 7.63 15.91 26.29
C CYS A 352 7.75 17.32 26.88
N ARG A 353 7.91 17.44 28.20
CA ARG A 353 8.08 18.74 28.86
C ARG A 353 9.33 19.44 28.39
N ARG A 354 10.44 18.70 28.28
CA ARG A 354 11.69 19.26 27.81
C ARG A 354 11.61 19.71 26.35
N ALA A 355 10.94 18.96 25.49
CA ALA A 355 10.64 19.37 24.12
C ALA A 355 9.83 20.67 24.09
N LEU A 356 8.77 20.77 24.90
CA LEU A 356 7.89 21.94 24.97
C LEU A 356 8.51 23.18 25.65
N GLU A 357 9.53 23.01 26.48
CA GLU A 357 10.36 24.12 26.97
C GLU A 357 11.21 24.75 25.86
N LEU A 358 11.61 23.95 24.86
CA LEU A 358 12.44 24.37 23.74
C LEU A 358 11.59 24.90 22.57
N ASP A 359 10.46 24.25 22.29
CA ASP A 359 9.44 24.67 21.34
C ASP A 359 8.03 24.40 21.89
N ASP A 360 7.34 25.46 22.32
CA ASP A 360 6.01 25.38 22.92
C ASP A 360 4.90 24.96 21.95
N ARG A 361 5.22 24.82 20.65
CA ARG A 361 4.31 24.47 19.56
C ARG A 361 4.64 23.14 18.89
N ASP A 362 5.58 22.37 19.43
CA ASP A 362 5.93 21.06 18.90
C ASP A 362 4.70 20.14 18.89
N VAL A 363 4.21 19.82 17.69
CA VAL A 363 2.97 19.07 17.49
C VAL A 363 3.10 17.63 17.95
N ASP A 364 4.28 17.03 17.80
CA ASP A 364 4.53 15.63 18.16
C ASP A 364 4.62 15.48 19.68
N ALA A 365 5.33 16.41 20.36
CA ALA A 365 5.36 16.47 21.82
C ALA A 365 3.97 16.71 22.42
N LEU A 366 3.18 17.64 21.86
CA LEU A 366 1.81 17.89 22.30
C LEU A 366 0.89 16.68 22.08
N LEU A 367 1.04 15.98 20.95
CA LEU A 367 0.31 14.76 20.64
C LEU A 367 0.65 13.63 21.62
N THR A 368 1.94 13.36 21.84
CA THR A 368 2.40 12.30 22.73
C THR A 368 1.99 12.57 24.16
N LEU A 369 2.17 13.81 24.65
CA LEU A 369 1.74 14.20 25.98
C LEU A 369 0.22 14.09 26.14
N GLY A 370 -0.55 14.60 25.16
CA GLY A 370 -2.01 14.47 25.18
C GLY A 370 -2.49 13.01 25.21
N THR A 371 -1.82 12.12 24.49
CA THR A 371 -2.13 10.69 24.45
C THR A 371 -1.76 9.98 25.75
N LEU A 372 -0.60 10.31 26.33
CA LEU A 372 -0.15 9.80 27.63
C LEU A 372 -1.13 10.21 28.74
N GLU A 373 -1.48 11.49 28.82
CA GLU A 373 -2.41 12.02 29.81
C GLU A 373 -3.80 11.36 29.70
N ALA A 374 -4.26 11.10 28.47
CA ALA A 374 -5.50 10.35 28.23
C ALA A 374 -5.41 8.92 28.77
N SER A 375 -4.31 8.22 28.53
CA SER A 375 -4.11 6.84 29.01
C SER A 375 -4.10 6.72 30.54
N GLU A 376 -3.81 7.82 31.24
CA GLU A 376 -3.83 7.90 32.70
C GLU A 376 -5.13 8.50 33.26
N GLY A 377 -6.15 8.67 32.41
CA GLY A 377 -7.47 9.17 32.78
C GLY A 377 -7.52 10.69 33.01
N ARG A 378 -6.47 11.44 32.68
CA ARG A 378 -6.43 12.90 32.81
C ARG A 378 -7.01 13.56 31.55
N LEU A 379 -8.32 13.38 31.38
CA LEU A 379 -9.01 13.69 30.13
C LEU A 379 -9.03 15.19 29.78
N ASP A 380 -9.14 16.09 30.77
CA ASP A 380 -9.19 17.52 30.48
C ASP A 380 -7.80 18.06 30.04
N THR A 381 -6.71 17.65 30.69
CA THR A 381 -5.34 18.01 30.27
C THR A 381 -5.00 17.40 28.91
N ALA A 382 -5.42 16.16 28.65
CA ALA A 382 -5.28 15.54 27.34
C ALA A 382 -5.97 16.36 26.23
N LEU A 383 -7.19 16.83 26.47
CA LEU A 383 -7.94 17.65 25.51
C LEU A 383 -7.29 19.01 25.26
N GLU A 384 -6.63 19.60 26.26
CA GLU A 384 -5.90 20.86 26.12
C GLU A 384 -4.70 20.68 25.16
N HIS A 385 -3.82 19.72 25.43
CA HIS A 385 -2.65 19.46 24.58
C HIS A 385 -3.04 19.07 23.15
N LEU A 386 -4.02 18.18 22.98
CA LEU A 386 -4.50 17.79 21.64
C LEU A 386 -5.19 18.93 20.90
N SER A 387 -5.79 19.89 21.61
CA SER A 387 -6.37 21.07 20.98
C SER A 387 -5.31 22.07 20.54
N LEU A 388 -4.22 22.22 21.31
CA LEU A 388 -3.07 23.03 20.93
C LEU A 388 -2.35 22.42 19.72
N ALA A 389 -2.15 21.09 19.69
CA ALA A 389 -1.61 20.40 18.51
C ALA A 389 -2.43 20.68 17.24
N LEU A 390 -3.76 20.76 17.36
CA LEU A 390 -4.66 21.05 16.25
C LEU A 390 -4.79 22.54 15.90
N SER A 391 -4.43 23.46 16.79
CA SER A 391 -4.32 24.88 16.41
C SER A 391 -3.09 25.12 15.55
N GLU A 392 -1.97 24.45 15.86
CA GLU A 392 -0.74 24.53 15.06
C GLU A 392 -0.86 23.78 13.75
N SER A 393 -1.46 22.58 13.77
CA SER A 393 -1.68 21.76 12.58
C SER A 393 -3.16 21.39 12.37
N PRO A 394 -3.99 22.30 11.82
CA PRO A 394 -5.43 22.08 11.61
C PRO A 394 -5.78 20.98 10.62
N ARG A 395 -4.83 20.35 9.94
CA ARG A 395 -5.08 19.20 9.05
C ARG A 395 -4.47 17.89 9.57
N ALA A 396 -3.81 17.91 10.74
CA ALA A 396 -3.26 16.70 11.33
C ALA A 396 -4.37 15.69 11.67
N ILE A 397 -4.20 14.45 11.21
CA ILE A 397 -5.19 13.38 11.36
C ILE A 397 -5.09 12.77 12.76
N GLU A 398 -3.87 12.46 13.21
CA GLU A 398 -3.63 11.74 14.47
C GLU A 398 -4.11 12.53 15.70
N PRO A 399 -3.72 13.80 15.93
CA PRO A 399 -4.24 14.57 17.08
C PRO A 399 -5.77 14.72 17.07
N ARG A 400 -6.39 14.80 15.88
CA ARG A 400 -7.85 14.85 15.75
C ARG A 400 -8.52 13.55 16.12
N PHE A 401 -7.94 12.43 15.70
CA PHE A 401 -8.42 11.10 16.05
C PHE A 401 -8.34 10.89 17.57
N ARG A 402 -7.17 11.14 18.17
CA ARG A 402 -6.96 11.05 19.63
C ARG A 402 -7.91 11.96 20.40
N ARG A 403 -8.11 13.20 19.96
CA ARG A 403 -9.04 14.10 20.63
C ARG A 403 -10.49 13.60 20.56
N ALA A 404 -10.88 12.95 19.47
CA ALA A 404 -12.18 12.33 19.37
C ALA A 404 -12.35 11.13 20.32
N GLU A 405 -11.32 10.30 20.50
CA GLU A 405 -11.31 9.22 21.50
C GLU A 405 -11.50 9.78 22.92
N VAL A 406 -10.69 10.78 23.29
CA VAL A 406 -10.79 11.43 24.60
C VAL A 406 -12.16 12.11 24.79
N TYR A 407 -12.73 12.72 23.75
CA TYR A 407 -14.10 13.25 23.83
C TYR A 407 -15.15 12.16 24.05
N LEU A 408 -14.99 10.96 23.51
CA LEU A 408 -15.91 9.85 23.76
C LEU A 408 -15.79 9.36 25.20
N GLU A 409 -14.57 9.22 25.70
CA GLU A 409 -14.31 8.81 27.08
C GLU A 409 -14.89 9.84 28.08
N ALA A 410 -14.65 11.12 27.84
CA ALA A 410 -15.19 12.22 28.65
C ALA A 410 -16.72 12.44 28.47
N GLY A 411 -17.42 11.61 27.69
CA GLY A 411 -18.85 11.75 27.43
C GLY A 411 -19.25 12.95 26.54
N LYS A 412 -18.28 13.68 26.00
CA LYS A 412 -18.45 14.83 25.09
C LYS A 412 -18.74 14.35 23.65
N ILE A 413 -19.69 13.41 23.48
CA ILE A 413 -19.93 12.62 22.24
C ILE A 413 -20.18 13.49 21.00
N ARG A 414 -20.89 14.62 21.12
CA ARG A 414 -21.14 15.50 19.97
C ARG A 414 -19.85 16.14 19.42
N ARG A 415 -18.89 16.46 20.29
CA ARG A 415 -17.58 16.98 19.88
C ARG A 415 -16.76 15.92 19.16
N ALA A 416 -16.76 14.68 19.68
CA ALA A 416 -16.13 13.54 19.00
C ALA A 416 -16.67 13.32 17.58
N VAL A 417 -17.99 13.37 17.38
CA VAL A 417 -18.59 13.30 16.03
C VAL A 417 -18.10 14.43 15.13
N GLY A 418 -17.92 15.64 15.66
CA GLY A 418 -17.40 16.78 14.90
C GLY A 418 -15.98 16.56 14.42
N ASP A 419 -15.10 16.11 15.32
CA ASP A 419 -13.72 15.77 14.98
C ASP A 419 -13.67 14.62 13.96
N LEU A 420 -14.41 13.54 14.17
CA LEU A 420 -14.43 12.41 13.24
C LEU A 420 -15.04 12.77 11.88
N THR A 421 -16.00 13.70 11.84
CA THR A 421 -16.55 14.20 10.57
C THR A 421 -15.53 15.03 9.81
N THR A 422 -14.76 15.85 10.51
CA THR A 422 -13.68 16.63 9.91
C THR A 422 -12.57 15.71 9.41
N LEU A 423 -12.19 14.70 10.21
CA LEU A 423 -11.22 13.67 9.83
C LEU A 423 -11.66 12.93 8.57
N LEU A 424 -12.90 12.44 8.53
CA LEU A 424 -13.45 11.73 7.36
C LEU A 424 -13.71 12.65 6.16
N GLY A 425 -13.67 13.97 6.34
CA GLY A 425 -13.60 14.93 5.24
C GLY A 425 -12.19 15.02 4.62
N ILE A 426 -11.15 14.76 5.41
CA ILE A 426 -9.74 14.73 4.99
C ILE A 426 -9.39 13.35 4.42
N ASP A 427 -9.71 12.28 5.14
CA ASP A 427 -9.58 10.91 4.67
C ASP A 427 -10.91 10.13 4.82
N PRO A 428 -11.72 10.07 3.75
CA PRO A 428 -13.02 9.40 3.79
C PRO A 428 -12.99 7.89 4.04
N PHE A 429 -11.81 7.27 4.02
CA PHE A 429 -11.64 5.82 4.07
C PHE A 429 -10.94 5.33 5.34
N ASP A 430 -10.69 6.21 6.31
CA ASP A 430 -10.15 5.81 7.62
C ASP A 430 -11.16 4.91 8.35
N VAL A 431 -10.87 3.61 8.37
CA VAL A 431 -11.73 2.56 8.95
C VAL A 431 -11.91 2.77 10.46
N ALA A 432 -10.83 3.13 11.16
CA ALA A 432 -10.87 3.38 12.59
C ALA A 432 -11.79 4.57 12.89
N ALA A 433 -11.71 5.65 12.12
CA ALA A 433 -12.56 6.82 12.28
C ALA A 433 -14.02 6.53 11.92
N LEU A 434 -14.29 5.70 10.91
CA LEU A 434 -15.65 5.24 10.59
C LEU A 434 -16.24 4.41 11.73
N ARG A 435 -15.49 3.44 12.27
CA ARG A 435 -15.92 2.62 13.42
C ARG A 435 -16.16 3.47 14.65
N LEU A 436 -15.24 4.37 14.97
CA LEU A 436 -15.33 5.26 16.13
C LEU A 436 -16.50 6.25 16.00
N ARG A 437 -16.77 6.77 14.80
CA ARG A 437 -17.92 7.66 14.56
C ARG A 437 -19.23 6.91 14.60
N ALA A 438 -19.26 5.66 14.15
CA ALA A 438 -20.42 4.81 14.31
C ALA A 438 -20.74 4.56 15.79
N GLN A 439 -19.73 4.25 16.61
CA GLN A 439 -19.89 4.11 18.06
C GLN A 439 -20.43 5.41 18.68
N ALA A 440 -19.89 6.57 18.28
CA ALA A 440 -20.38 7.87 18.71
C ALA A 440 -21.86 8.10 18.32
N TYR A 441 -22.25 7.71 17.10
CA TYR A 441 -23.64 7.80 16.65
C TYR A 441 -24.57 6.85 17.38
N GLN A 442 -24.12 5.64 17.74
CA GLN A 442 -24.89 4.71 18.57
C GLN A 442 -25.19 5.32 19.94
N ARG A 443 -24.18 5.88 20.62
CA ARG A 443 -24.37 6.57 21.92
C ARG A 443 -25.29 7.79 21.83
N LEU A 444 -25.44 8.41 20.65
CA LEU A 444 -26.39 9.50 20.40
C LEU A 444 -27.78 9.04 19.91
N GLY A 445 -28.04 7.74 19.80
CA GLY A 445 -29.30 7.19 19.28
C GLY A 445 -29.46 7.32 17.76
N LYS A 446 -28.41 7.70 17.01
CA LYS A 446 -28.43 7.93 15.56
C LYS A 446 -28.14 6.66 14.75
N MET A 447 -28.96 5.62 14.96
CA MET A 447 -28.73 4.27 14.43
C MET A 447 -28.49 4.23 12.92
N ARG A 448 -29.33 4.91 12.12
CA ARG A 448 -29.17 4.92 10.65
C ARG A 448 -27.81 5.45 10.17
N ARG A 449 -27.22 6.40 10.91
CA ARG A 449 -25.89 6.95 10.56
C ARG A 449 -24.78 6.02 11.03
N ALA A 450 -24.93 5.42 12.20
CA ALA A 450 -24.01 4.40 12.69
C ALA A 450 -23.93 3.21 11.71
N ASP A 451 -25.07 2.71 11.25
CA ASP A 451 -25.13 1.60 10.28
C ASP A 451 -24.47 1.96 8.96
N ALA A 452 -24.61 3.21 8.49
CA ALA A 452 -23.96 3.67 7.27
C ALA A 452 -22.43 3.67 7.41
N ASP A 453 -21.92 4.18 8.53
CA ASP A 453 -20.48 4.20 8.82
C ASP A 453 -19.93 2.78 9.03
N LEU A 454 -20.65 1.90 9.73
CA LEU A 454 -20.26 0.49 9.93
C LEU A 454 -20.26 -0.30 8.62
N ARG A 455 -21.26 -0.11 7.75
CA ARG A 455 -21.27 -0.74 6.42
C ARG A 455 -20.09 -0.28 5.59
N LYS A 456 -19.76 1.01 5.66
CA LYS A 456 -18.59 1.55 4.96
C LYS A 456 -17.29 0.99 5.54
N ALA A 457 -17.16 0.93 6.86
CA ALA A 457 -16.01 0.32 7.53
C ALA A 457 -15.88 -1.17 7.17
N GLN A 458 -16.97 -1.93 7.18
CA GLN A 458 -17.00 -3.35 6.82
C GLN A 458 -16.67 -3.59 5.34
N LEU A 459 -17.01 -2.65 4.45
CA LEU A 459 -16.62 -2.71 3.04
C LEU A 459 -15.12 -2.51 2.86
N LEU A 460 -14.51 -1.69 3.71
CA LEU A 460 -13.08 -1.35 3.66
C LEU A 460 -12.22 -2.38 4.42
N ASP A 461 -12.75 -2.94 5.51
CA ASP A 461 -12.10 -3.95 6.35
C ASP A 461 -13.15 -5.01 6.80
N PRO A 462 -13.43 -6.00 5.93
CA PRO A 462 -14.39 -7.06 6.22
C PRO A 462 -13.82 -8.06 7.24
N PRO A 463 -14.63 -8.58 8.19
CA PRO A 463 -14.15 -9.56 9.14
C PRO A 463 -13.71 -10.85 8.42
N PRO A 464 -12.69 -11.56 8.92
CA PRO A 464 -12.32 -12.87 8.41
C PRO A 464 -13.52 -13.81 8.54
N ARG A 465 -13.81 -14.58 7.49
CA ARG A 465 -14.92 -15.53 7.51
C ARG A 465 -14.64 -16.61 8.56
N ALA A 466 -15.60 -16.84 9.46
CA ALA A 466 -15.60 -18.05 10.27
C ALA A 466 -15.69 -19.27 9.34
N MET A 467 -14.68 -20.14 9.39
CA MET A 467 -14.69 -21.42 8.72
C MET A 467 -15.86 -22.27 9.26
N PRO A 468 -16.66 -22.93 8.42
CA PRO A 468 -17.64 -23.92 8.87
C PRO A 468 -17.00 -25.17 9.46
#